data_AF-A0A4Q5QMC8-F1
#
_entry.id   AF-A0A4Q5QMC8-F1
#
_cell.length_a   1.000
_cell.length_b   1.000
_cell.length_c   1.000
_cell.angle_alpha   90.00
_cell.angle_beta   90.00
_cell.angle_gamma   90.00
#
_symmetry.space_group_name_H-M   'P 1'
#
loop_
_entity.id
_entity.type
_entity.pdbx_description
1 polymer ?
#
loop_
_entity_poly.entity_id
_entity_poly.type
_entity_poly.pdbx_seq_one_letter_code
_entity_poly.pdbx_strand_id
1 'polypeptide(L)' 'GHLNVPGRLAATASSLYARNLYAFVETLIDKEAKTLAVKWDDELVKATNLTRDGQVSHPSFQPKS' A
#
# COMPACT_ATOMS: atom_id res chain seq x y z
N GLY A 1 -20.97 -16.47 -12.15
CA GLY A 1 -20.23 -16.11 -10.91
C GLY A 1 -20.38 -14.62 -10.63
N HIS A 2 -20.16 -14.17 -9.40
CA HIS A 2 -20.22 -12.74 -9.04
C HIS A 2 -18.83 -12.10 -9.12
N LEU A 3 -18.73 -10.92 -9.75
CA LEU A 3 -17.45 -10.22 -9.98
C LEU A 3 -16.78 -9.72 -8.68
N ASN A 4 -17.58 -9.27 -7.71
CA ASN A 4 -17.11 -8.74 -6.41
C ASN A 4 -17.75 -9.53 -5.26
N VAL A 5 -17.22 -10.72 -4.99
CA VAL A 5 -17.66 -11.56 -3.86
C VAL A 5 -17.41 -10.88 -2.50
N PRO A 6 -16.27 -10.19 -2.24
CA PRO A 6 -16.08 -9.46 -0.99
C PRO A 6 -17.11 -8.35 -0.74
N GLY A 7 -17.57 -7.69 -1.80
CA GLY A 7 -18.61 -6.66 -1.73
C GLY A 7 -19.96 -7.19 -1.20
N ARG A 8 -20.19 -8.50 -1.22
CA ARG A 8 -21.39 -9.12 -0.66
C ARG A 8 -21.35 -9.25 0.86
N LEU A 9 -20.16 -9.11 1.47
CA LEU A 9 -19.95 -9.04 2.91
C LEU A 9 -19.16 -7.77 3.24
N ALA A 10 -19.66 -6.63 2.76
CA ALA A 10 -18.97 -5.35 2.79
C ALA A 10 -18.50 -4.95 4.20
N ALA A 11 -19.32 -5.14 5.24
CA ALA A 11 -18.94 -4.77 6.62
C ALA A 11 -17.67 -5.50 7.10
N THR A 12 -17.60 -6.81 6.89
CA THR A 12 -16.44 -7.62 7.28
C THR A 12 -15.25 -7.35 6.38
N ALA A 13 -15.47 -7.30 5.05
CA ALA A 13 -14.40 -7.01 4.09
C ALA A 13 -13.74 -5.65 4.35
N SER A 14 -14.54 -4.61 4.63
CA SER A 14 -14.05 -3.29 4.99
C SER A 14 -13.26 -3.29 6.29
N SER A 15 -13.73 -3.99 7.33
CA SER A 15 -12.99 -4.08 8.60
C SER A 15 -11.64 -4.76 8.42
N LEU A 16 -11.59 -5.87 7.67
CA LEU A 16 -10.33 -6.59 7.39
C LEU A 16 -9.39 -5.75 6.55
N TYR A 17 -9.89 -5.09 5.50
CA TYR A 17 -9.09 -4.21 4.66
C TYR A 17 -8.52 -3.03 5.45
N ALA A 18 -9.33 -2.40 6.32
CA ALA A 18 -8.88 -1.31 7.18
C ALA A 18 -7.76 -1.74 8.14
N ARG A 19 -7.85 -2.95 8.71
CA ARG A 19 -6.77 -3.51 9.56
C ARG A 19 -5.48 -3.73 8.78
N ASN A 20 -5.58 -4.25 7.56
CA ASN A 20 -4.42 -4.47 6.69
C ASN A 20 -3.74 -3.13 6.34
N LEU A 21 -4.53 -2.12 5.96
CA LEU A 21 -4.01 -0.78 5.67
C LEU A 21 -3.39 -0.12 6.90
N TYR A 22 -4.03 -0.25 8.06
CA TYR A 22 -3.51 0.30 9.31
C TYR A 22 -2.16 -0.33 9.66
N ALA A 23 -2.06 -1.67 9.65
CA ALA A 23 -0.81 -2.36 9.94
C ALA A 23 0.31 -1.95 8.97
N PHE A 24 -0.01 -1.77 7.69
CA PHE A 24 0.95 -1.28 6.69
C PHE A 24 1.40 0.16 6.99
N VAL A 25 0.47 1.10 7.13
CA VAL A 25 0.77 2.52 7.35
C VAL A 25 1.43 2.77 8.71
N GLU A 26 1.14 1.97 9.73
CA GLU A 26 1.78 2.06 11.03
C GLU A 26 3.30 1.89 10.94
N THR A 27 3.80 1.09 9.99
CA THR A 27 5.25 0.93 9.75
C THR A 27 5.90 2.14 9.07
N LEU A 28 5.10 3.04 8.50
CA LEU A 28 5.55 4.19 7.71
C LEU A 28 5.51 5.50 8.50
N ILE A 29 5.00 5.49 9.73
CA ILE A 29 4.84 6.68 10.57
C ILE A 29 5.90 6.67 11.67
N ASP A 30 6.62 7.77 11.80
CA ASP A 30 7.36 8.08 13.01
C ASP A 30 6.38 8.62 14.06
N LYS A 31 6.15 7.84 15.12
CA LYS A 31 5.19 8.17 16.18
C LYS A 31 5.66 9.32 17.07
N GLU A 32 6.98 9.52 17.20
CA GLU A 32 7.56 10.59 18.01
C GLU A 32 7.51 11.91 17.25
N ALA A 33 7.99 11.90 16.00
CA ALA A 33 7.97 13.07 15.14
C ALA A 33 6.57 13.41 14.61
N LYS A 34 5.62 12.45 14.68
CA LYS A 34 4.27 12.54 14.07
C LYS A 34 4.34 12.87 12.58
N THR A 35 5.33 12.31 11.89
CA THR A 35 5.55 12.51 10.46
C THR A 35 5.48 11.19 9.71
N LEU A 36 5.19 11.29 8.42
CA LEU A 36 5.33 10.15 7.52
C LEU A 36 6.82 9.96 7.19
N ALA A 37 7.41 8.92 7.76
CA ALA A 37 8.83 8.58 7.65
C ALA A 37 9.00 7.29 6.84
N VAL A 38 8.62 7.34 5.56
CA VAL A 38 8.72 6.17 4.67
C VAL A 38 10.18 5.79 4.46
N LYS A 39 10.53 4.55 4.81
CA LYS A 39 11.84 3.95 4.52
C LYS A 39 11.83 3.39 3.10
N TRP A 40 12.26 4.20 2.14
CA TRP A 40 12.28 3.82 0.71
C TRP A 40 13.20 2.65 0.38
N ASP A 41 14.14 2.33 1.28
CA ASP A 41 15.01 1.18 1.11
C ASP A 41 14.41 -0.15 1.57
N ASP A 42 13.31 -0.12 2.32
CA ASP A 42 12.61 -1.29 2.84
C ASP A 42 11.99 -2.11 1.69
N GLU A 43 12.15 -3.43 1.74
CA GLU A 43 11.65 -4.35 0.71
C GLU A 43 10.13 -4.26 0.54
N LEU A 44 9.38 -4.06 1.63
CA LEU A 44 7.93 -3.92 1.61
C LEU A 44 7.51 -2.65 0.86
N VAL A 45 8.23 -1.54 1.07
CA VAL A 45 7.97 -0.26 0.39
C VAL A 45 8.34 -0.36 -1.08
N LYS A 46 9.50 -0.94 -1.42
CA LYS A 46 9.93 -1.15 -2.81
C LYS A 46 8.95 -2.02 -3.59
N ALA A 47 8.45 -3.09 -2.98
CA ALA A 47 7.51 -4.00 -3.63
C ALA A 47 6.12 -3.38 -3.87
N THR A 48 5.71 -2.43 -3.03
CA THR A 48 4.37 -1.83 -3.09
C THR A 48 4.33 -0.48 -3.81
N ASN A 49 5.46 0.23 -3.89
CA ASN A 49 5.53 1.56 -4.48
C ASN A 49 5.68 1.53 -6.01
N LEU A 50 4.63 1.91 -6.73
CA LEU A 50 4.61 1.94 -8.20
C LEU A 50 5.21 3.21 -8.80
N THR A 51 4.97 4.36 -8.19
CA THR A 51 5.36 5.68 -8.71
C THR A 51 5.76 6.61 -7.59
N ARG A 52 6.85 7.35 -7.78
CA ARG A 52 7.33 8.37 -6.83
C ARG A 52 8.02 9.50 -7.58
N ASP A 53 7.82 10.73 -7.10
CA ASP A 53 8.50 11.94 -7.62
C ASP A 53 8.35 12.13 -9.15
N GLY A 54 7.18 11.78 -9.69
CA GLY A 54 6.88 11.87 -11.13
C GLY A 54 7.49 10.76 -11.99
N GLN A 55 8.12 9.74 -11.39
CA GLN A 55 8.73 8.62 -12.08
C GLN A 55 8.09 7.28 -11.69
N VAL A 56 8.13 6.32 -12.61
CA VAL A 56 7.75 4.94 -12.32
C VAL A 56 8.91 4.26 -11.60
N SER A 57 8.71 3.96 -10.31
CA SER A 57 9.73 3.34 -9.46
C SER A 57 9.76 1.82 -9.55
N HIS A 58 8.62 1.20 -9.88
CA HIS A 58 8.53 -0.26 -9.89
C HIS A 58 9.00 -0.85 -11.23
N PRO A 59 9.99 -1.76 -11.25
CA PRO A 59 10.58 -2.30 -12.48
C PRO A 59 9.54 -2.90 -13.45
N SER A 60 8.57 -3.65 -12.91
CA SER A 60 7.51 -4.29 -13.72
C SER A 60 6.54 -3.34 -14.43
N PHE A 61 6.56 -2.05 -14.09
CA PHE A 61 5.65 -1.04 -14.65
C PHE A 61 6.37 -0.02 -15.54
N GLN A 62 7.67 -0.18 -15.77
CA GLN A 62 8.38 0.69 -16.70
C GLN A 62 7.82 0.53 -18.13
N PRO A 63 7.77 1.61 -18.92
CA PRO A 63 7.32 1.55 -20.30
C PRO A 63 8.10 0.49 -21.07
N LYS A 64 7.39 -0.34 -21.84
CA LYS A 64 8.06 -1.22 -22.80
C LYS A 64 8.73 -0.33 -23.83
N SER A 65 10.07 -0.39 -23.87
CA SER A 65 10.87 0.19 -24.95
C SER A 65 10.56 -0.49 -26.28
#